data_AF-A0A844MCM8-F1
#
_entry.id   AF-A0A844MCM8-F1
#
_cell.length_a   1.000
_cell.length_b   1.000
_cell.length_c   1.000
_cell.angle_alpha   90.00
_cell.angle_beta   90.00
_cell.angle_gamma   90.00
#
_symmetry.space_group_name_H-M   'P 1'
#
loop_
_entity.id
_entity.type
_entity.pdbx_description
1 polymer ?
#
loop_
_entity_poly.entity_id
_entity_poly.type
_entity_poly.pdbx_seq_one_letter_code
_entity_poly.pdbx_strand_id
1 'polypeptide(L)'
;MSEKETEFDERRRFKKETGRERLLAEKKVNRFLEEINQKLRDLSEKIKILEKDGLNIEERQNIQNNYLEIIKEIGLEVIGSHQGKRRLFSIKELAEEDTLMNSVRTWYKTWLKDPDLTEEDPDNLQEEWERKIELLKLRVNKLYQNISQHKVDERKLDDSVLELANWLNERFKSPQSLWQAPKIWMEKIKENSSQQVASVEYIVRFFVDNIKLEQCQRGYRVKSEVQGEVIRQLRQSYLYR
;
A
#
# COMPACT_ATOMS: atom_id res chain seq x y z
N MET A 1 -33.41 -13.70 -22.61
CA MET A 1 -32.15 -12.95 -22.38
C MET A 1 -31.17 -13.41 -23.43
N SER A 2 -30.58 -12.48 -24.16
CA SER A 2 -29.61 -12.78 -25.23
C SER A 2 -28.29 -13.26 -24.62
N GLU A 3 -27.56 -14.18 -25.26
CA GLU A 3 -26.25 -14.69 -24.80
C GLU A 3 -25.26 -13.55 -24.46
N LYS A 4 -25.37 -12.41 -25.17
CA LYS A 4 -24.58 -11.20 -24.95
C LYS A 4 -24.94 -10.45 -23.65
N GLU A 5 -26.18 -10.54 -23.19
CA GLU A 5 -26.60 -9.93 -21.91
C GLU A 5 -26.05 -10.73 -20.72
N THR A 6 -26.04 -12.05 -20.83
CA THR A 6 -25.47 -12.95 -19.81
C THR A 6 -23.96 -12.78 -19.68
N GLU A 7 -23.23 -12.70 -20.79
CA GLU A 7 -21.77 -12.50 -20.79
C GLU A 7 -21.36 -11.13 -20.18
N PHE A 8 -22.13 -10.08 -20.48
CA PHE A 8 -21.90 -8.75 -19.91
C PHE A 8 -22.11 -8.72 -18.38
N ASP A 9 -23.16 -9.38 -17.89
CA ASP A 9 -23.45 -9.47 -16.46
C ASP A 9 -22.42 -10.30 -15.70
N GLU A 10 -21.90 -11.37 -16.31
CA GLU A 10 -20.83 -12.19 -15.74
C GLU A 10 -19.52 -11.40 -15.62
N ARG A 11 -19.09 -10.72 -16.68
CA ARG A 11 -17.89 -9.85 -16.65
C ARG A 11 -18.01 -8.78 -15.58
N ARG A 12 -19.18 -8.17 -15.44
CA ARG A 12 -19.44 -7.13 -14.43
C ARG A 12 -19.38 -7.68 -13.00
N ARG A 13 -19.90 -8.89 -12.76
CA ARG A 13 -19.82 -9.57 -11.45
C ARG A 13 -18.37 -9.91 -11.12
N PHE A 14 -17.64 -10.49 -12.07
CA PHE A 14 -16.22 -10.82 -11.91
C PHE A 14 -15.39 -9.58 -11.55
N LYS A 15 -15.56 -8.48 -12.29
CA LYS A 15 -14.86 -7.21 -12.00
C LYS A 15 -15.17 -6.66 -10.60
N LYS A 16 -16.42 -6.77 -10.14
CA LYS A 16 -16.80 -6.35 -8.78
C LYS A 16 -16.15 -7.24 -7.71
N GLU A 17 -16.10 -8.54 -7.94
CA GLU A 17 -15.49 -9.50 -7.03
C GLU A 17 -13.98 -9.29 -6.93
N THR A 18 -13.28 -9.19 -8.06
CA THR A 18 -11.86 -8.84 -8.13
C THR A 18 -11.58 -7.50 -7.44
N GLY A 19 -12.41 -6.48 -7.67
CA GLY A 19 -12.29 -5.19 -6.99
C GLY A 19 -12.45 -5.30 -5.48
N ARG A 20 -13.37 -6.14 -4.99
CA ARG A 20 -13.56 -6.41 -3.56
C ARG A 20 -12.36 -7.15 -2.96
N GLU A 21 -11.89 -8.22 -3.59
CA GLU A 21 -10.69 -8.97 -3.17
C GLU A 21 -9.49 -8.05 -3.01
N ARG A 22 -9.29 -7.18 -4.01
CA ARG A 22 -8.21 -6.20 -4.02
C ARG A 22 -8.29 -5.23 -2.84
N LEU A 23 -9.47 -4.71 -2.53
CA LEU A 23 -9.64 -3.79 -1.39
C LEU A 23 -9.40 -4.49 -0.05
N LEU A 24 -9.77 -5.77 0.08
CA LEU A 24 -9.49 -6.57 1.27
C LEU A 24 -7.98 -6.83 1.42
N ALA A 25 -7.30 -7.20 0.33
CA ALA A 25 -5.86 -7.37 0.31
C ALA A 25 -5.13 -6.04 0.62
N GLU A 26 -5.61 -4.92 0.09
CA GLU A 26 -5.05 -3.60 0.39
C GLU A 26 -5.19 -3.24 1.87
N LYS A 27 -6.36 -3.51 2.46
CA LYS A 27 -6.60 -3.28 3.89
C LYS A 27 -5.62 -4.08 4.75
N LYS A 28 -5.30 -5.32 4.35
CA LYS A 28 -4.31 -6.16 5.04
C LYS A 28 -2.91 -5.54 4.96
N VAL A 29 -2.49 -5.09 3.78
CA VAL A 29 -1.21 -4.38 3.61
C VAL A 29 -1.13 -3.12 4.46
N ASN A 30 -2.19 -2.29 4.44
CA ASN A 30 -2.23 -1.05 5.21
C ASN A 30 -2.11 -1.31 6.71
N ARG A 31 -2.76 -2.36 7.21
CA ARG A 31 -2.66 -2.77 8.60
C ARG A 31 -1.21 -3.11 8.99
N PHE A 32 -0.53 -3.94 8.20
CA PHE A 32 0.89 -4.26 8.45
C PHE A 32 1.77 -3.00 8.43
N LEU A 33 1.55 -2.10 7.46
CA LEU A 33 2.31 -0.86 7.39
C LEU A 33 2.08 0.04 8.60
N GLU A 34 0.85 0.12 9.09
CA GLU A 34 0.50 0.90 10.29
C GLU A 34 1.16 0.29 11.55
N GLU A 35 1.02 -1.02 11.75
CA GLU A 35 1.61 -1.75 12.88
C GLU A 35 3.15 -1.64 12.88
N ILE A 36 3.81 -1.90 11.74
CA ILE A 36 5.27 -1.81 11.62
C ILE A 36 5.76 -0.37 11.81
N ASN A 37 5.06 0.62 11.23
CA ASN A 37 5.43 2.03 11.43
C ASN A 37 5.34 2.44 12.89
N GLN A 38 4.28 2.01 13.60
CA GLN A 38 4.14 2.30 15.02
C GLN A 38 5.30 1.68 15.82
N LYS A 39 5.62 0.40 15.57
CA LYS A 39 6.73 -0.28 16.24
C LYS A 39 8.09 0.37 15.99
N LEU A 40 8.33 0.84 14.77
CA LEU A 40 9.57 1.59 14.46
C LEU A 40 9.61 2.93 15.19
N ARG A 41 8.48 3.65 15.29
CA ARG A 41 8.41 4.91 16.05
C ARG A 41 8.65 4.67 17.54
N ASP A 42 8.00 3.66 18.12
CA ASP A 42 8.19 3.27 19.52
C ASP A 42 9.65 2.87 19.80
N LEU A 43 10.28 2.14 18.87
CA LEU A 43 11.70 1.77 18.96
C LEU A 43 12.61 3.00 18.91
N SER A 44 12.34 3.95 18.00
CA SER A 44 13.08 5.21 17.89
C SER A 44 12.98 6.03 19.19
N GLU A 45 11.77 6.17 19.75
CA GLU A 45 11.57 6.86 21.03
C GLU A 45 12.30 6.18 22.19
N LYS A 46 12.24 4.84 22.25
CA LYS A 46 12.96 4.05 23.26
C LYS A 46 14.47 4.27 23.16
N ILE A 47 15.05 4.21 21.96
CA ILE A 47 16.47 4.47 21.73
C ILE A 47 16.84 5.88 22.19
N LYS A 48 16.04 6.89 21.82
CA LYS A 48 16.28 8.28 22.19
C LYS A 48 16.29 8.53 23.71
N ILE A 49 15.49 7.78 24.47
CA ILE A 49 15.47 7.85 25.93
C ILE A 49 16.74 7.21 26.50
N LEU A 50 17.09 6.00 26.03
CA LEU A 50 18.20 5.22 26.56
C LEU A 50 19.58 5.81 26.18
N GLU A 51 19.69 6.47 25.02
CA GLU A 51 20.95 7.11 24.60
C GLU A 51 21.37 8.29 25.49
N LYS A 52 20.45 8.88 26.28
CA LYS A 52 20.78 10.01 27.17
C LYS A 52 21.78 9.65 28.26
N ASP A 53 21.70 8.42 28.77
CA ASP A 53 22.56 7.91 29.83
C ASP A 53 23.66 6.96 29.29
N GLY A 54 23.68 6.76 27.97
CA GLY A 54 24.56 5.81 27.28
C GLY A 54 24.02 4.37 27.33
N LEU A 55 24.03 3.69 26.18
CA LEU A 55 23.45 2.36 26.05
C LEU A 55 24.30 1.26 26.71
N ASN A 56 23.74 0.59 27.71
CA ASN A 56 24.35 -0.60 28.33
C ASN A 56 24.14 -1.87 27.46
N ILE A 57 24.75 -3.00 27.86
CA ILE A 57 24.72 -4.24 27.06
C ILE A 57 23.29 -4.83 26.98
N GLU A 58 22.54 -4.78 28.07
CA GLU A 58 21.17 -5.34 28.13
C GLU A 58 20.19 -4.52 27.28
N GLU A 59 20.29 -3.19 27.35
CA GLU A 59 19.52 -2.25 26.54
C GLU A 59 19.77 -2.45 25.06
N ARG A 60 21.04 -2.69 24.67
CA ARG A 60 21.40 -2.99 23.27
C ARG A 60 20.79 -4.30 22.80
N GLN A 61 20.87 -5.35 23.61
CA GLN A 61 20.23 -6.62 23.28
C GLN A 61 18.71 -6.47 23.14
N ASN A 62 18.11 -5.65 24.01
CA ASN A 62 16.68 -5.35 23.94
C ASN A 62 16.31 -4.59 22.65
N ILE A 63 17.07 -3.56 22.27
CA ILE A 63 16.89 -2.84 21.00
C ILE A 63 17.02 -3.80 19.80
N GLN A 64 18.04 -4.66 19.82
CA GLN A 64 18.27 -5.63 18.75
C GLN A 64 17.12 -6.64 18.66
N ASN A 65 16.63 -7.17 19.79
CA ASN A 65 15.52 -8.11 19.83
C ASN A 65 14.22 -7.47 19.32
N ASN A 66 13.90 -6.26 19.78
CA ASN A 66 12.76 -5.49 19.30
C ASN A 66 12.82 -5.29 17.78
N TYR A 67 14.01 -5.00 17.25
CA TYR A 67 14.17 -4.84 15.81
C TYR A 67 14.05 -6.16 15.06
N LEU A 68 14.56 -7.27 15.60
CA LEU A 68 14.39 -8.61 15.01
C LEU A 68 12.91 -9.01 14.90
N GLU A 69 12.07 -8.64 15.87
CA GLU A 69 10.62 -8.85 15.78
C GLU A 69 10.01 -8.07 14.62
N ILE A 70 10.40 -6.81 14.43
CA ILE A 70 9.96 -5.99 13.29
C ILE A 70 10.43 -6.61 11.95
N ILE A 71 11.66 -7.12 11.88
CA ILE A 71 12.18 -7.80 10.68
C ILE A 71 11.32 -9.02 10.34
N LYS A 72 10.92 -9.81 11.34
CA LYS A 72 10.05 -10.98 11.13
C LYS A 72 8.68 -10.59 10.57
N GLU A 73 8.04 -9.56 11.12
CA GLU A 73 6.74 -9.07 10.62
C GLU A 73 6.81 -8.52 9.19
N ILE A 74 7.96 -7.95 8.81
CA ILE A 74 8.20 -7.56 7.42
C ILE A 74 8.22 -8.80 6.50
N GLY A 75 8.63 -9.96 7.01
CA GLY A 75 8.79 -11.22 6.27
C GLY A 75 10.23 -11.58 5.98
N LEU A 76 11.12 -11.22 6.91
CA LEU A 76 12.55 -11.35 6.77
C LEU A 76 13.15 -12.07 7.99
N GLU A 77 14.28 -12.74 7.78
CA GLU A 77 15.06 -13.37 8.83
C GLU A 77 16.53 -13.04 8.67
N VAL A 78 17.21 -12.76 9.79
CA VAL A 78 18.65 -12.55 9.81
C VAL A 78 19.36 -13.88 9.90
N ILE A 79 20.20 -14.18 8.91
CA ILE A 79 21.06 -15.35 8.89
C ILE A 79 22.50 -14.91 9.12
N GLY A 80 23.12 -15.50 10.15
CA GLY A 80 24.56 -15.38 10.36
C GLY A 80 25.31 -16.25 9.36
N SER A 81 26.13 -15.64 8.50
CA SER A 81 27.13 -16.35 7.71
C SER A 81 28.53 -16.03 8.23
N HIS A 82 29.37 -17.06 8.35
CA HIS A 82 30.80 -16.89 8.58
C HIS A 82 31.52 -16.91 7.23
N GLN A 83 32.08 -15.77 6.80
CA GLN A 83 33.12 -15.75 5.77
C GLN A 83 34.46 -15.42 6.43
N GLY A 84 35.23 -16.46 6.71
CA GLY A 84 36.53 -16.34 7.40
C GLY A 84 36.39 -15.73 8.80
N LYS A 85 37.21 -14.72 9.12
CA LYS A 85 37.24 -14.07 10.45
C LYS A 85 36.12 -13.03 10.68
N ARG A 86 35.28 -12.72 9.68
CA ARG A 86 34.18 -11.74 9.80
C ARG A 86 32.83 -12.47 9.86
N ARG A 87 31.99 -12.07 10.81
CA ARG A 87 30.57 -12.43 10.82
C ARG A 87 29.85 -11.49 9.85
N LEU A 88 29.31 -12.04 8.78
CA LEU A 88 28.45 -11.34 7.83
C LEU A 88 27.02 -11.77 8.09
N PHE A 89 26.21 -10.84 8.57
CA PHE A 89 24.77 -11.07 8.67
C PHE A 89 24.13 -10.73 7.32
N SER A 90 23.37 -11.66 6.76
CA SER A 90 22.53 -11.42 5.60
C SER A 90 21.07 -11.60 5.98
N ILE A 91 20.18 -10.90 5.29
CA ILE A 91 18.75 -11.07 5.48
C ILE A 91 18.21 -11.93 4.35
N LYS A 92 17.38 -12.92 4.69
CA LYS A 92 16.62 -13.73 3.73
C LYS A 92 15.12 -13.57 3.96
N GLU A 93 14.35 -13.90 2.94
CA GLU A 93 12.89 -13.95 3.05
C GLU A 93 12.44 -15.13 3.91
N LEU A 94 11.47 -14.87 4.77
CA LEU A 94 10.71 -15.91 5.45
C LEU A 94 9.68 -16.50 4.49
N ALA A 95 9.47 -17.81 4.61
CA ALA A 95 8.42 -18.51 3.88
C ALA A 95 7.01 -18.31 4.51
N GLU A 96 6.89 -17.49 5.56
CA GLU A 96 5.65 -17.25 6.28
C GLU A 96 4.65 -16.40 5.46
N GLU A 97 3.42 -16.89 5.33
CA GLU A 97 2.39 -16.24 4.52
C GLU A 97 1.89 -14.91 5.12
N ASP A 98 1.89 -14.78 6.45
CA ASP A 98 1.31 -13.63 7.15
C ASP A 98 2.36 -12.55 7.47
N THR A 99 2.95 -12.01 6.41
CA THR A 99 4.01 -10.98 6.49
C THR A 99 3.65 -9.78 5.62
N LEU A 100 4.28 -8.62 5.86
CA LEU A 100 4.09 -7.43 5.02
C LEU A 100 4.42 -7.75 3.55
N MET A 101 5.56 -8.38 3.28
CA MET A 101 6.01 -8.67 1.92
C MET A 101 5.03 -9.59 1.18
N ASN A 102 4.59 -10.68 1.80
CA ASN A 102 3.64 -11.60 1.17
C ASN A 102 2.24 -11.00 1.05
N SER A 103 1.86 -10.11 1.97
CA SER A 103 0.62 -9.32 1.84
C SER A 103 0.69 -8.35 0.65
N VAL A 104 1.82 -7.67 0.43
CA VAL A 104 2.02 -6.79 -0.74
C VAL A 104 1.98 -7.60 -2.03
N ARG A 105 2.62 -8.79 -2.05
CA ARG A 105 2.57 -9.70 -3.20
C ARG A 105 1.17 -10.18 -3.52
N THR A 106 0.43 -10.61 -2.50
CA THR A 106 -0.97 -11.00 -2.64
C THR A 106 -1.79 -9.84 -3.18
N TRP A 107 -1.61 -8.64 -2.63
CA TRP A 107 -2.32 -7.45 -3.08
C TRP A 107 -2.02 -7.11 -4.54
N TYR A 108 -0.77 -6.96 -4.98
CA TYR A 108 -0.53 -6.64 -6.41
C TYR A 108 -0.93 -7.80 -7.33
N LYS A 109 -0.84 -9.08 -6.89
CA LYS A 109 -1.34 -10.22 -7.67
C LYS A 109 -2.86 -10.18 -7.87
N THR A 110 -3.62 -9.63 -6.93
CA THR A 110 -5.06 -9.40 -7.16
C THR A 110 -5.33 -8.34 -8.23
N TRP A 111 -4.42 -7.39 -8.46
CA TRP A 111 -4.55 -6.46 -9.58
C TRP A 111 -4.41 -7.17 -10.92
N LEU A 112 -3.57 -8.21 -11.02
CA LEU A 112 -3.36 -8.97 -12.25
C LEU A 112 -4.62 -9.69 -12.76
N LYS A 113 -5.64 -9.82 -11.90
CA LYS A 113 -6.95 -10.38 -12.27
C LYS A 113 -7.90 -9.34 -12.86
N ASP A 114 -7.52 -8.05 -12.90
CA ASP A 114 -8.35 -6.98 -13.45
C ASP A 114 -8.49 -7.15 -14.97
N PRO A 115 -9.71 -7.38 -15.49
CA PRO A 115 -9.93 -7.71 -16.91
C PRO A 115 -9.66 -6.54 -17.85
N ASP A 116 -9.43 -5.34 -17.34
CA ASP A 116 -9.19 -4.14 -18.15
C ASP A 116 -7.69 -3.81 -18.30
N LEU A 117 -6.79 -4.59 -17.70
CA LEU A 117 -5.34 -4.41 -17.88
C LEU A 117 -4.90 -4.67 -19.32
N THR A 118 -3.90 -3.92 -19.77
CA THR A 118 -3.22 -4.19 -21.04
C THR A 118 -2.17 -5.28 -20.88
N GLU A 119 -1.66 -5.80 -22.00
CA GLU A 119 -0.65 -6.88 -21.99
C GLU A 119 0.64 -6.52 -21.23
N GLU A 120 1.01 -5.24 -21.20
CA GLU A 120 2.23 -4.74 -20.53
C GLU A 120 2.02 -4.45 -19.04
N ASP A 121 0.77 -4.21 -18.62
CA ASP A 121 0.45 -3.81 -17.24
C ASP A 121 0.91 -4.84 -16.20
N PRO A 122 0.71 -6.17 -16.39
CA PRO A 122 1.16 -7.18 -15.43
C PRO A 122 2.65 -7.12 -15.09
N ASP A 123 3.49 -7.06 -16.12
CA ASP A 123 4.95 -7.03 -15.97
C ASP A 123 5.39 -5.73 -15.28
N ASN A 124 4.82 -4.60 -15.70
CA ASN A 124 5.09 -3.29 -15.09
C ASN A 124 4.69 -3.26 -13.60
N LEU A 125 3.52 -3.81 -13.24
CA LEU A 125 3.03 -3.89 -11.87
C LEU A 125 3.93 -4.76 -11.00
N GLN A 126 4.26 -5.95 -11.48
CA GLN A 126 5.12 -6.88 -10.76
C GLN A 126 6.52 -6.28 -10.56
N GLU A 127 7.12 -5.73 -11.61
CA GLU A 127 8.45 -5.13 -11.54
C GLU A 127 8.49 -3.94 -10.58
N GLU A 128 7.48 -3.06 -10.60
CA GLU A 128 7.40 -1.92 -9.66
C GLU A 128 7.42 -2.39 -8.20
N TRP A 129 6.55 -3.36 -7.86
CA TRP A 129 6.40 -3.77 -6.47
C TRP A 129 7.55 -4.65 -5.98
N GLU A 130 8.08 -5.56 -6.80
CA GLU A 130 9.26 -6.33 -6.42
C GLU A 130 10.49 -5.43 -6.26
N ARG A 131 10.67 -4.40 -7.10
CA ARG A 131 11.73 -3.38 -6.88
C ARG A 131 11.56 -2.65 -5.54
N LYS A 132 10.33 -2.29 -5.16
CA LYS A 132 10.04 -1.67 -3.86
C LYS A 132 10.34 -2.61 -2.69
N ILE A 133 10.02 -3.90 -2.84
CA ILE A 133 10.35 -4.94 -1.84
C ILE A 133 11.86 -5.09 -1.70
N GLU A 134 12.62 -5.11 -2.80
CA GLU A 134 14.09 -5.15 -2.75
C GLU A 134 14.69 -3.92 -2.04
N LEU A 135 14.16 -2.73 -2.32
CA LEU A 135 14.57 -1.51 -1.60
C LEU A 135 14.24 -1.59 -0.10
N LEU A 136 13.10 -2.18 0.27
CA LEU A 136 12.75 -2.41 1.67
C LEU A 136 13.78 -3.34 2.34
N LYS A 137 14.12 -4.48 1.72
CA LYS A 137 15.14 -5.40 2.23
C LYS A 137 16.48 -4.72 2.45
N LEU A 138 16.93 -3.92 1.48
CA LEU A 138 18.20 -3.19 1.56
C LEU A 138 18.20 -2.22 2.76
N ARG A 139 17.12 -1.48 2.96
CA ARG A 139 17.00 -0.52 4.07
C ARG A 139 16.91 -1.22 5.42
N VAL A 140 16.14 -2.30 5.52
CA VAL A 140 16.03 -3.13 6.73
C VAL A 140 17.38 -3.73 7.09
N ASN A 141 18.10 -4.29 6.12
CA ASN A 141 19.44 -4.82 6.35
C ASN A 141 20.42 -3.73 6.79
N LYS A 142 20.39 -2.56 6.15
CA LYS A 142 21.24 -1.43 6.54
C LYS A 142 21.01 -1.03 8.00
N LEU A 143 19.75 -0.88 8.42
CA LEU A 143 19.43 -0.55 9.80
C LEU A 143 19.83 -1.68 10.76
N TYR A 144 19.63 -2.95 10.38
CA TYR A 144 20.11 -4.09 11.17
C TYR A 144 21.63 -4.04 11.39
N GLN A 145 22.40 -3.77 10.33
CA GLN A 145 23.85 -3.63 10.45
C GLN A 145 24.23 -2.46 11.34
N ASN A 146 23.52 -1.33 11.27
CA ASN A 146 23.78 -0.18 12.14
C ASN A 146 23.48 -0.48 13.62
N ILE A 147 22.40 -1.21 13.90
CA ILE A 147 22.06 -1.66 15.27
C ILE A 147 23.11 -2.67 15.78
N SER A 148 23.59 -3.56 14.92
CA SER A 148 24.48 -4.68 15.29
C SER A 148 25.97 -4.30 15.31
N GLN A 149 26.41 -3.45 14.39
CA GLN A 149 27.79 -3.00 14.27
C GLN A 149 27.87 -1.62 14.92
N HIS A 150 28.33 -1.60 16.17
CA HIS A 150 28.59 -0.38 16.94
C HIS A 150 29.75 0.44 16.38
N LYS A 151 29.70 0.84 15.11
CA LYS A 151 30.59 1.87 14.61
C LYS A 151 30.12 3.20 15.18
N VAL A 152 31.07 4.05 15.55
CA VAL A 152 30.85 5.45 15.89
C VAL A 152 30.33 6.12 14.62
N ASP A 153 29.03 5.97 14.35
CA ASP A 153 28.35 6.75 13.33
C ASP A 153 28.03 8.11 13.97
N GLU A 154 28.35 9.19 13.27
CA GLU A 154 27.99 10.55 13.69
C GLU A 154 26.46 10.75 13.75
N ARG A 155 25.70 9.84 13.13
CA ARG A 155 24.23 9.81 13.16
C ARG A 155 23.74 8.97 14.32
N LYS A 156 22.80 9.54 15.08
CA LYS A 156 22.14 8.82 16.18
C LYS A 156 21.31 7.66 15.65
N LEU A 157 21.16 6.61 16.46
CA LEU A 157 20.48 5.40 16.05
C LEU A 157 18.96 5.62 15.94
N ASP A 158 18.39 6.46 16.81
CA ASP A 158 16.99 6.85 16.78
C ASP A 158 16.59 7.49 15.43
N ASP A 159 17.44 8.36 14.89
CA ASP A 159 17.25 8.99 13.57
C ASP A 159 17.20 7.96 12.45
N SER A 160 18.06 6.93 12.51
CA SER A 160 18.11 5.87 11.48
C SER A 160 16.84 5.01 11.50
N VAL A 161 16.30 4.71 12.68
CA VAL A 161 15.02 4.00 12.83
C VAL A 161 13.86 4.86 12.31
N LEU A 162 13.87 6.16 12.63
CA LEU A 162 12.83 7.09 12.20
C LEU A 162 12.85 7.31 10.67
N GLU A 163 14.03 7.33 10.06
CA GLU A 163 14.19 7.39 8.60
C GLU A 163 13.48 6.21 7.92
N LEU A 164 13.63 4.99 8.45
CA LEU A 164 12.95 3.81 7.91
C LEU A 164 11.43 3.93 8.04
N ALA A 165 10.94 4.36 9.21
CA ALA A 165 9.50 4.57 9.43
C ALA A 165 8.91 5.62 8.47
N ASN A 166 9.59 6.75 8.30
CA ASN A 166 9.14 7.79 7.38
C ASN A 166 9.18 7.30 5.92
N TRP A 167 10.23 6.57 5.53
CA TRP A 167 10.32 6.00 4.19
C TRP A 167 9.20 4.98 3.89
N LEU A 168 8.87 4.11 4.86
CA LEU A 168 7.74 3.18 4.73
C LEU A 168 6.43 3.92 4.48
N ASN A 169 6.18 4.98 5.23
CA ASN A 169 4.95 5.78 5.14
C ASN A 169 4.88 6.63 3.86
N GLU A 170 5.99 7.22 3.42
CA GLU A 170 5.99 8.20 2.32
C GLU A 170 6.30 7.58 0.95
N ARG A 171 7.14 6.54 0.89
CA ARG A 171 7.77 6.08 -0.36
C ARG A 171 7.47 4.63 -0.71
N PHE A 172 7.27 3.75 0.26
CA PHE A 172 6.97 2.35 -0.01
C PHE A 172 5.52 2.18 -0.48
N LYS A 173 4.56 2.43 0.42
CA LYS A 173 3.14 2.54 0.13
C LYS A 173 2.54 3.42 1.21
N SER A 174 1.95 4.55 0.82
CA SER A 174 1.24 5.38 1.78
C SER A 174 -0.01 4.65 2.27
N PRO A 175 -0.14 4.36 3.59
CA PRO A 175 -1.31 3.69 4.14
C PRO A 175 -2.55 4.60 4.06
N GLN A 176 -2.34 5.92 4.12
CA GLN A 176 -3.36 6.95 3.98
C GLN A 176 -2.76 8.16 3.26
N SER A 177 -3.01 8.28 1.97
CA SER A 177 -2.78 9.55 1.30
C SER A 177 -3.85 10.53 1.79
N LEU A 178 -3.50 11.52 2.63
CA LEU A 178 -4.43 12.53 3.15
C LEU A 178 -5.21 13.27 2.05
N TRP A 179 -4.67 13.33 0.83
CA TRP A 179 -5.37 13.86 -0.34
C TRP A 179 -6.50 12.95 -0.87
N GLN A 180 -6.64 11.71 -0.37
CA GLN A 180 -7.67 10.72 -0.75
C GLN A 180 -8.96 10.77 0.13
N ALA A 181 -9.13 11.80 0.95
CA ALA A 181 -10.36 12.01 1.72
C ALA A 181 -11.04 13.34 1.37
N PRO A 182 -12.32 13.37 0.95
CA PRO A 182 -13.23 12.24 0.65
C PRO A 182 -13.02 11.64 -0.76
N LYS A 183 -13.36 10.35 -0.91
CA LYS A 183 -13.10 9.55 -2.13
C LYS A 183 -13.99 9.92 -3.32
N ILE A 184 -15.13 10.56 -3.06
CA ILE A 184 -16.05 11.12 -4.07
C ILE A 184 -16.61 12.42 -3.50
N TRP A 185 -16.53 13.51 -4.25
CA TRP A 185 -17.18 14.78 -3.95
C TRP A 185 -18.33 15.01 -4.92
N MET A 186 -19.46 15.47 -4.40
CA MET A 186 -20.60 15.88 -5.22
C MET A 186 -21.03 17.29 -4.81
N GLU A 187 -21.00 18.22 -5.76
CA GLU A 187 -21.37 19.62 -5.54
C GLU A 187 -22.51 19.99 -6.50
N LYS A 188 -23.60 20.55 -5.96
CA LYS A 188 -24.69 21.11 -6.77
C LYS A 188 -24.25 22.49 -7.28
N ILE A 189 -24.23 22.66 -8.60
CA ILE A 189 -23.75 23.89 -9.24
C ILE A 189 -24.89 24.87 -9.48
N LYS A 190 -26.01 24.38 -10.05
CA LYS A 190 -27.12 25.21 -10.50
C LYS A 190 -28.45 24.48 -10.36
N GLU A 191 -29.48 25.24 -10.04
CA GLU A 191 -30.88 24.83 -10.13
C GLU A 191 -31.57 25.78 -11.10
N ASN A 192 -31.88 25.29 -12.29
CA ASN A 192 -32.61 26.05 -13.28
C ASN A 192 -34.08 25.65 -13.17
N SER A 193 -34.87 26.48 -12.51
CA SER A 193 -36.32 26.36 -12.47
C SER A 193 -36.94 27.28 -13.54
N SER A 194 -36.96 26.82 -14.79
CA SER A 194 -37.86 27.41 -15.78
C SER A 194 -39.24 26.75 -15.65
N GLN A 195 -40.31 27.44 -16.06
CA GLN A 195 -41.71 27.07 -15.81
C GLN A 195 -42.14 25.68 -16.33
N GLN A 196 -41.28 24.93 -17.04
CA GLN A 196 -41.62 23.63 -17.61
C GLN A 196 -40.62 22.49 -17.33
N VAL A 197 -39.35 22.77 -16.97
CA VAL A 197 -38.37 21.73 -16.60
C VAL A 197 -37.43 22.25 -15.52
N ALA A 198 -37.49 21.67 -14.33
CA ALA A 198 -36.47 21.86 -13.31
C ALA A 198 -35.24 21.00 -13.66
N SER A 199 -34.08 21.63 -13.87
CA SER A 199 -32.81 20.90 -14.04
C SER A 199 -31.83 21.25 -12.93
N VAL A 200 -31.17 20.21 -12.40
CA VAL A 200 -30.14 20.33 -11.37
C VAL A 200 -28.82 19.84 -11.95
N GLU A 201 -27.80 20.68 -11.86
CA GLU A 201 -26.45 20.36 -12.33
C GLU A 201 -25.56 19.97 -11.13
N TYR A 202 -24.84 18.86 -11.26
CA TYR A 202 -23.91 18.37 -10.25
C TYR A 202 -22.52 18.15 -10.84
N ILE A 203 -21.47 18.58 -10.11
CA ILE A 203 -20.09 18.13 -10.33
C ILE A 203 -19.84 16.92 -9.44
N VAL A 204 -19.30 15.85 -10.03
CA VAL A 204 -18.77 14.70 -9.31
C VAL A 204 -17.26 14.64 -9.50
N ARG A 205 -16.48 14.68 -8.41
CA ARG A 205 -15.03 14.46 -8.42
C ARG A 205 -14.71 13.16 -7.70
N PHE A 206 -13.75 12.39 -8.18
CA PHE A 206 -13.33 11.14 -7.56
C PHE A 206 -11.87 10.87 -7.87
N PHE A 207 -11.23 10.04 -7.06
CA PHE A 207 -9.88 9.55 -7.35
C PHE A 207 -9.91 8.29 -8.18
N VAL A 208 -9.01 8.26 -9.15
CA VAL A 208 -8.60 7.04 -9.83
C VAL A 208 -7.29 6.60 -9.20
N ASP A 209 -7.17 5.31 -8.97
CA ASP A 209 -5.93 4.66 -8.57
C ASP A 209 -4.89 4.72 -9.71
N ASN A 210 -3.86 3.86 -9.71
CA ASN A 210 -2.69 3.95 -10.59
C ASN A 210 -3.02 4.39 -12.04
N ILE A 211 -2.87 5.70 -12.30
CA ILE A 211 -3.30 6.33 -13.57
C ILE A 211 -2.41 5.93 -14.75
N LYS A 212 -1.30 5.25 -14.52
CA LYS A 212 -0.37 4.80 -15.56
C LYS A 212 -0.83 3.52 -16.24
N LEU A 213 -1.71 2.75 -15.60
CA LEU A 213 -2.24 1.51 -16.16
C LEU A 213 -3.13 1.79 -17.37
N GLU A 214 -3.35 0.75 -18.15
CA GLU A 214 -4.19 0.79 -19.34
C GLU A 214 -3.66 1.83 -20.35
N GLN A 215 -2.33 1.93 -20.49
CA GLN A 215 -1.67 2.96 -21.31
C GLN A 215 -2.13 4.39 -20.96
N CYS A 216 -2.25 4.67 -19.66
CA CYS A 216 -2.80 5.91 -19.12
C CYS A 216 -4.29 6.19 -19.45
N GLN A 217 -5.05 5.21 -19.96
CA GLN A 217 -6.47 5.35 -20.29
C GLN A 217 -7.42 5.06 -19.13
N ARG A 218 -6.92 4.46 -18.05
CA ARG A 218 -7.72 4.07 -16.88
C ARG A 218 -8.60 5.20 -16.34
N GLY A 219 -8.08 6.43 -16.33
CA GLY A 219 -8.85 7.61 -15.92
C GLY A 219 -10.11 7.85 -16.75
N TYR A 220 -10.01 7.72 -18.08
CA TYR A 220 -11.13 7.90 -19.01
C TYR A 220 -12.15 6.77 -18.90
N ARG A 221 -11.67 5.53 -18.75
CA ARG A 221 -12.54 4.37 -18.57
C ARG A 221 -13.35 4.47 -17.28
N VAL A 222 -12.70 4.72 -16.15
CA VAL A 222 -13.37 4.85 -14.85
C VAL A 222 -14.39 5.99 -14.87
N LYS A 223 -14.04 7.14 -15.49
CA LYS A 223 -14.98 8.25 -15.67
C LYS A 223 -16.24 7.84 -16.45
N SER A 224 -16.07 7.11 -17.54
CA SER A 224 -17.17 6.67 -18.40
C SER A 224 -18.08 5.67 -17.67
N GLU A 225 -17.49 4.73 -16.91
CA GLU A 225 -18.23 3.77 -16.09
C GLU A 225 -19.02 4.45 -14.98
N VAL A 226 -18.40 5.39 -14.25
CA VAL A 226 -19.08 6.16 -13.19
C VAL A 226 -20.24 6.95 -13.79
N GLN A 227 -20.03 7.63 -14.91
CA GLN A 227 -21.09 8.38 -15.59
C GLN A 227 -22.25 7.45 -16.01
N GLY A 228 -21.94 6.31 -16.63
CA GLY A 228 -22.94 5.32 -17.02
C GLY A 228 -23.76 4.79 -15.83
N GLU A 229 -23.09 4.46 -14.72
CA GLU A 229 -23.77 4.01 -13.50
C GLU A 229 -24.63 5.10 -12.86
N VAL A 230 -24.17 6.34 -12.79
CA VAL A 230 -24.96 7.47 -12.27
C VAL A 230 -26.23 7.64 -13.11
N ILE A 231 -26.11 7.68 -14.44
CA ILE A 231 -27.28 7.79 -15.33
C ILE A 231 -28.22 6.60 -15.16
N ARG A 232 -27.68 5.38 -15.07
CA ARG A 232 -28.48 4.16 -14.87
C ARG A 232 -29.27 4.23 -13.57
N GLN A 233 -28.64 4.62 -12.47
CA GLN A 233 -29.30 4.74 -11.16
C GLN A 233 -30.36 5.85 -11.14
N LEU A 234 -30.09 7.00 -11.77
CA LEU A 234 -31.07 8.08 -11.91
C LEU A 234 -32.29 7.67 -12.76
N ARG A 235 -32.08 6.90 -13.83
CA ARG A 235 -33.19 6.35 -14.63
C ARG A 235 -34.01 5.34 -13.83
N GLN A 236 -33.35 4.44 -13.10
CA GLN A 236 -34.05 3.47 -12.26
C GLN A 236 -34.88 4.17 -11.18
N SER A 237 -34.33 5.14 -10.46
CA SER A 237 -35.07 5.87 -9.43
C SER A 237 -36.25 6.69 -10.00
N TYR A 238 -36.16 7.14 -11.25
CA TYR A 238 -37.26 7.81 -11.95
C TYR A 238 -38.36 6.83 -12.40
N LEU A 239 -38.00 5.62 -12.85
CA LEU A 239 -38.94 4.61 -13.34
C LEU A 239 -39.66 3.83 -12.24
N TYR A 240 -39.10 3.78 -11.03
CA TYR A 240 -39.71 3.15 -9.85
C TYR A 240 -40.52 4.14 -8.97
N ARG A 241 -40.82 5.33 -9.49
CA ARG A 241 -41.82 6.26 -8.94
C ARG A 241 -43.11 6.16 -9.73
#